data_AF-A0A0P7ZGI3-F1
#
_entry.id   AF-A0A0P7ZGI3-F1
#
_cell.length_a   1.000
_cell.length_b   1.000
_cell.length_c   1.000
_cell.angle_alpha   90.00
_cell.angle_beta   90.00
_cell.angle_gamma   90.00
#
_symmetry.space_group_name_H-M   'P 1'
#
loop_
_entity.id
_entity.type
_entity.pdbx_description
1 polymer ?
#
loop_
_entity_poly.entity_id
_entity_poly.type
_entity_poly.pdbx_seq_one_letter_code
_entity_poly.pdbx_strand_id
1 'polypeptide(L)'
;MVSIKFEMERGYEYIVGEEGHYDVTFTGCVVGYLYDDNTGRLLDSLSNEVSATGLGSTEYEAKEWARNEWRDRVSEAKSNIRGCLMRTYQDRYGY
;
A
#
# COMPACT_ATOMS: atom_id res chain seq x y z
N MET A 1 19.06 -12.38 11.27
CA MET A 1 18.83 -11.18 10.43
C MET A 1 17.55 -11.42 9.67
N VAL A 2 16.70 -10.40 9.50
CA VAL A 2 15.42 -10.55 8.80
C VAL A 2 15.29 -9.47 7.74
N SER A 3 14.59 -9.80 6.66
CA SER A 3 14.24 -8.86 5.60
C SER A 3 12.72 -8.80 5.41
N ILE A 4 12.23 -7.64 4.96
CA ILE A 4 10.83 -7.45 4.62
C ILE A 4 10.74 -7.13 3.13
N LYS A 5 9.96 -7.94 2.40
CA LYS A 5 9.64 -7.69 0.99
C LYS A 5 8.20 -7.20 0.89
N PHE A 6 7.97 -6.27 -0.02
CA PHE A 6 6.64 -5.73 -0.29
C PHE A 6 6.20 -6.12 -1.68
N GLU A 7 4.98 -6.63 -1.77
CA GLU A 7 4.24 -6.78 -3.01
C GLU A 7 3.04 -5.85 -2.97
N MET A 8 2.56 -5.51 -4.15
CA MET A 8 1.37 -4.70 -4.31
C MET A 8 0.44 -5.41 -5.27
N GLU A 9 -0.70 -5.85 -4.76
CA GLU A 9 -1.78 -6.34 -5.60
C GLU A 9 -2.47 -5.15 -6.25
N ARG A 10 -2.62 -5.23 -7.58
CA ARG A 10 -2.91 -4.09 -8.46
C ARG A 10 -4.08 -3.24 -7.96
N GLY A 11 -3.86 -1.93 -8.03
CA GLY A 11 -4.88 -0.93 -7.84
C GLY A 11 -5.89 -0.95 -9.01
N TYR A 12 -7.17 -1.20 -8.77
CA TYR A 12 -8.21 -0.91 -9.74
C TYR A 12 -8.37 0.61 -9.86
N GLU A 13 -8.53 1.11 -11.09
CA GLU A 13 -8.81 2.51 -11.39
C GLU A 13 -10.30 2.63 -11.74
N TYR A 14 -11.03 3.42 -10.97
CA TYR A 14 -12.42 3.79 -11.24
C TYR A 14 -12.47 5.26 -11.62
N ILE A 15 -13.18 5.60 -12.71
CA ILE A 15 -13.35 6.96 -13.19
C ILE A 15 -14.84 7.21 -13.40
N VAL A 16 -15.38 8.24 -12.74
CA VAL A 16 -16.73 8.76 -12.99
C VAL A 16 -16.59 10.17 -13.52
N GLY A 17 -17.17 10.42 -14.68
CA GLY A 17 -17.30 11.77 -15.22
C GLY A 17 -18.77 12.19 -15.23
N GLU A 18 -19.07 13.33 -14.64
CA GLU A 18 -20.27 14.13 -14.93
C GLU A 18 -19.82 15.43 -15.60
N GLU A 19 -20.71 16.17 -16.29
CA GLU A 19 -20.32 17.38 -17.03
C GLU A 19 -19.51 18.36 -16.15
N GLY A 20 -18.20 18.47 -16.43
CA GLY A 20 -17.28 19.37 -15.72
C GLY A 20 -16.68 18.83 -14.41
N HIS A 21 -16.91 17.57 -14.03
CA HIS A 21 -16.33 16.98 -12.83
C HIS A 21 -15.94 15.52 -13.02
N TYR A 22 -14.73 15.17 -12.58
CA TYR A 22 -14.20 13.82 -12.61
C TYR A 22 -13.83 13.35 -11.19
N ASP A 23 -14.28 12.15 -10.85
CA ASP A 23 -13.85 11.39 -9.68
C ASP A 23 -13.01 10.21 -10.16
N VAL A 24 -11.77 10.11 -9.66
CA VAL A 24 -10.87 9.01 -9.95
C VAL A 24 -10.45 8.34 -8.64
N THR A 25 -10.75 7.06 -8.50
CA THR A 25 -10.36 6.29 -7.33
C THR A 25 -9.42 5.14 -7.70
N PHE A 26 -8.30 5.02 -6.99
CA PHE A 26 -7.40 3.88 -7.01
C PHE A 26 -7.62 3.02 -5.76
N THR A 27 -7.87 1.72 -5.91
CA THR A 27 -8.03 0.77 -4.79
C THR A 27 -7.15 -0.46 -4.97
N GLY A 28 -6.31 -0.80 -3.99
CA GLY A 28 -5.48 -2.01 -4.04
C GLY A 28 -4.99 -2.42 -2.67
N CYS A 29 -4.04 -3.35 -2.63
CA CYS A 29 -3.55 -3.91 -1.37
C CYS A 29 -2.01 -3.97 -1.37
N VAL A 30 -1.41 -3.50 -0.28
CA VAL A 30 0.02 -3.67 -0.02
C VAL A 30 0.20 -4.87 0.89
N VAL A 31 1.02 -5.83 0.49
CA VAL A 31 1.36 -7.01 1.29
C VAL A 31 2.83 -6.95 1.64
N GLY A 32 3.16 -7.06 2.92
CA GLY A 32 4.52 -7.22 3.42
C GLY A 32 4.76 -8.63 3.91
N TYR A 33 5.93 -9.17 3.57
CA TYR A 33 6.36 -10.51 3.94
C TYR A 33 7.69 -10.44 4.69
N LEU A 34 7.72 -11.00 5.90
CA LEU A 34 8.91 -11.07 6.74
C LEU A 34 9.62 -12.41 6.51
N TYR A 35 10.90 -12.36 6.14
CA TYR A 35 11.73 -13.54 5.93
C TYR A 35 12.89 -13.61 6.91
N ASP A 36 13.24 -14.83 7.31
CA ASP A 36 14.54 -15.13 7.90
C ASP A 36 15.59 -15.20 6.79
N ASP A 37 16.59 -14.32 6.83
CA ASP A 37 17.61 -14.24 5.78
C ASP A 37 18.55 -15.44 5.77
N ASN A 38 18.68 -16.16 6.90
CA ASN A 38 19.56 -17.32 7.00
C ASN A 38 18.96 -18.56 6.33
N THR A 39 17.64 -18.71 6.45
CA THR A 39 16.93 -19.91 5.98
C THR A 39 16.08 -19.65 4.74
N GLY A 40 15.86 -18.38 4.39
CA GLY A 40 14.91 -17.97 3.34
C GLY A 40 13.45 -18.23 3.72
N ARG A 41 13.17 -18.64 4.96
CA ARG A 41 11.84 -19.04 5.41
C ARG A 41 10.96 -17.81 5.65
N LEU A 42 9.72 -17.86 5.16
CA LEU A 42 8.68 -16.90 5.52
C LEU A 42 8.32 -17.08 7.00
N LEU A 43 8.45 -16.01 7.77
CA LEU A 43 8.14 -15.96 9.20
C LEU A 43 6.72 -15.44 9.45
N ASP A 44 6.34 -14.38 8.74
CA ASP A 44 5.02 -13.74 8.90
C ASP A 44 4.68 -12.90 7.66
N SER A 45 3.40 -12.53 7.53
CA SER A 45 2.90 -11.67 6.46
C SER A 45 1.76 -10.80 6.95
N LEU A 46 1.69 -9.57 6.46
CA LEU A 46 0.61 -8.63 6.78
C LEU A 46 0.21 -7.86 5.53
N SER A 47 -1.09 -7.71 5.34
CA SER A 47 -1.68 -6.93 4.26
C SER A 47 -2.33 -5.66 4.80
N ASN A 48 -2.39 -4.63 3.95
CA ASN A 48 -3.09 -3.39 4.25
C ASN A 48 -3.75 -2.86 2.96
N GLU A 49 -5.05 -2.68 3.01
CA GLU A 49 -5.82 -2.11 1.91
C GLU A 49 -5.52 -0.62 1.78
N VAL A 50 -5.43 -0.16 0.53
CA VAL A 50 -5.12 1.21 0.18
C VAL A 50 -6.17 1.72 -0.80
N SER A 51 -6.74 2.87 -0.49
CA SER A 51 -7.64 3.59 -1.38
C SER A 51 -7.24 5.06 -1.44
N ALA A 52 -7.30 5.65 -2.63
CA ALA A 52 -7.03 7.05 -2.87
C ALA A 52 -7.99 7.59 -3.93
N THR A 53 -8.69 8.68 -3.62
CA THR A 53 -9.70 9.29 -4.50
C THR A 53 -9.30 10.71 -4.83
N GLY A 54 -9.10 11.02 -6.11
CA GLY A 54 -8.84 12.36 -6.61
C GLY A 54 -10.03 12.94 -7.35
N LEU A 55 -10.21 14.24 -7.17
CA LEU A 55 -11.29 15.03 -7.78
C LEU A 55 -10.68 16.09 -8.68
N GLY A 56 -11.32 16.37 -9.82
CA GLY A 56 -10.83 17.37 -10.78
C GLY A 56 -11.91 17.88 -11.72
N SER A 57 -11.67 19.03 -12.34
CA SER A 57 -12.55 19.54 -13.41
C SER A 57 -12.26 18.85 -14.75
N THR A 58 -11.10 18.19 -14.84
CA THR A 58 -10.72 17.32 -15.94
C THR A 58 -10.29 15.95 -15.43
N GLU A 59 -10.37 14.93 -16.28
CA GLU A 59 -9.87 13.59 -15.97
C GLU A 59 -8.39 13.61 -15.57
N TYR A 60 -7.59 14.47 -16.22
CA TYR A 60 -6.17 14.61 -15.92
C TYR A 60 -5.93 15.11 -14.49
N GLU A 61 -6.63 16.17 -14.07
CA GLU A 61 -6.52 16.72 -12.72
C GLU A 61 -6.90 15.69 -11.65
N ALA A 62 -8.03 15.00 -11.86
CA ALA A 62 -8.50 13.97 -10.94
C ALA A 62 -7.48 12.82 -10.83
N LYS A 63 -6.90 12.38 -11.96
CA LYS A 63 -5.85 11.36 -12.00
C LYS A 63 -4.57 11.78 -11.29
N GLU A 64 -4.09 13.00 -11.52
CA GLU A 64 -2.87 13.51 -10.87
C GLU A 64 -3.04 13.54 -9.36
N TRP A 65 -4.17 14.03 -8.88
CA TRP A 65 -4.46 14.09 -7.45
C TRP A 65 -4.54 12.67 -6.85
N ALA A 66 -5.32 11.79 -7.48
CA ALA A 66 -5.45 10.40 -7.04
C ALA A 66 -4.10 9.66 -7.03
N ARG A 67 -3.20 9.93 -8.01
CA ARG A 67 -1.86 9.30 -8.07
C ARG A 67 -0.93 9.78 -6.98
N ASN A 68 -1.01 11.05 -6.60
CA ASN A 68 -0.19 11.61 -5.53
C ASN A 68 -0.65 11.06 -4.17
N GLU A 69 -1.95 11.13 -3.89
CA GLU A 69 -2.54 10.56 -2.68
C GLU A 69 -2.25 9.05 -2.59
N TRP A 70 -2.40 8.31 -3.70
CA TRP A 70 -2.08 6.88 -3.76
C TRP A 70 -0.64 6.58 -3.34
N ARG A 71 0.33 7.37 -3.81
CA ARG A 71 1.74 7.18 -3.48
C ARG A 71 2.00 7.36 -1.99
N ASP A 72 1.36 8.35 -1.39
CA ASP A 72 1.49 8.65 0.03
C ASP A 72 0.85 7.53 0.86
N ARG A 73 -0.35 7.08 0.50
CA ARG A 73 -1.03 5.98 1.17
C ARG A 73 -0.29 4.65 1.06
N VAL A 74 0.32 4.36 -0.10
CA VAL A 74 1.19 3.17 -0.26
C VAL A 74 2.43 3.26 0.61
N SER A 75 3.04 4.44 0.71
CA SER A 75 4.20 4.66 1.57
C SER A 75 3.84 4.44 3.04
N GLU A 76 2.70 5.00 3.48
CA GLU A 76 2.16 4.83 4.83
C GLU A 76 1.85 3.35 5.12
N ALA A 77 1.16 2.66 4.21
CA ALA A 77 0.85 1.23 4.36
C ALA A 77 2.11 0.38 4.52
N LYS A 78 3.15 0.63 3.72
CA LYS A 78 4.44 -0.06 3.85
C LYS A 78 5.11 0.21 5.20
N SER A 79 5.06 1.45 5.67
CA SER A 79 5.61 1.84 6.98
C SER A 79 4.89 1.13 8.13
N ASN A 80 3.55 1.15 8.10
CA ASN A 80 2.70 0.49 9.09
C ASN A 80 2.95 -1.02 9.12
N ILE A 81 2.95 -1.66 7.95
CA ILE A 81 3.23 -3.10 7.84
C ILE A 81 4.62 -3.44 8.37
N ARG A 82 5.65 -2.68 8.00
CA ARG A 82 7.01 -2.86 8.52
C ARG A 82 7.03 -2.80 10.04
N GLY A 83 6.42 -1.77 10.63
CA GLY A 83 6.36 -1.60 12.07
C GLY A 83 5.71 -2.78 12.78
N CYS A 84 4.57 -3.25 12.27
CA CYS A 84 3.85 -4.40 12.82
C CYS A 84 4.64 -5.72 12.71
N LEU A 85 5.23 -5.99 11.55
CA LEU A 85 6.02 -7.21 11.34
C LEU A 85 7.27 -7.23 12.21
N MET A 86 7.99 -6.11 12.32
CA MET A 86 9.17 -6.02 13.17
C MET A 86 8.84 -6.15 14.65
N ARG A 87 7.74 -5.53 15.11
CA ARG A 87 7.27 -5.69 16.50
C ARG A 87 6.94 -7.15 16.81
N THR A 88 6.19 -7.81 15.92
CA THR A 88 5.84 -9.23 16.08
C THR A 88 7.09 -10.11 16.13
N TYR A 89 8.11 -9.81 15.32
CA TYR A 89 9.40 -10.50 15.36
C TYR A 89 10.13 -10.29 16.70
N GLN A 90 10.21 -9.04 17.18
CA GLN A 90 10.85 -8.71 18.46
C GLN A 90 10.14 -9.41 19.63
N ASP A 91 8.82 -9.39 19.65
CA ASP A 91 8.01 -10.03 20.70
C ASP A 91 8.20 -11.56 20.72
N ARG A 92 8.34 -12.20 19.55
CA ARG A 92 8.53 -13.66 19.46
C ARG A 92 9.96 -14.12 19.72
N TYR A 93 10.96 -13.33 19.34
CA TYR A 93 12.37 -13.76 19.33
C TYR A 93 13.28 -13.00 20.31
N GLY A 94 12.74 -12.04 21.08
CA GLY A 94 13.42 -11.40 22.21
C GLY A 94 14.58 -10.48 21.83
N TYR A 95 14.50 -9.82 20.67
CA TYR A 95 15.47 -8.84 20.20
C TYR A 95 15.12 -7.41 20.59
#